data_AF-A0A357FZ84-F1
#
_entry.id   AF-A0A357FZ84-F1
#
_cell.length_a   1.000
_cell.length_b   1.000
_cell.length_c   1.000
_cell.angle_alpha   90.00
_cell.angle_beta   90.00
_cell.angle_gamma   90.00
#
_symmetry.space_group_name_H-M   'P 1'
#
loop_
_entity.id
_entity.type
_entity.pdbx_description
1 polymer ?
#
loop_
_entity_poly.entity_id
_entity_poly.type
_entity_poly.pdbx_seq_one_letter_code
_entity_poly.pdbx_strand_id
1 'polypeptide(L)'
;MFSFQQEAAMMFLRDVLRSRDRASIFTMGEVPLLVQGRDTAERSIEAIRKIRPTKQSTAVFDTISASSEYLRVNAPEGTRRVVLVISDGEDTNSQSIAKAIQDGYKSLGEKLNTIDSKMLYQLTVARRDEASRAE
;
A
#
# COMPACT_ATOMS: atom_id res chain seq x y z
N MET A 1 16.21 -13.57 -9.95
CA MET A 1 14.79 -13.20 -9.74
C MET A 1 14.52 -11.75 -10.13
N PHE A 2 15.26 -10.76 -9.60
CA PHE A 2 15.10 -9.35 -9.99
C PHE A 2 15.25 -9.07 -11.50
N SER A 3 16.25 -9.67 -12.16
CA SER A 3 16.46 -9.50 -13.61
C SER A 3 15.24 -9.90 -14.44
N PHE A 4 14.55 -10.97 -14.05
CA PHE A 4 13.31 -11.41 -14.70
C PHE A 4 12.19 -10.38 -14.54
N GLN A 5 11.98 -9.85 -13.33
CA GLN A 5 10.97 -8.81 -13.08
C GLN A 5 11.29 -7.53 -13.87
N GLN A 6 12.56 -7.15 -13.93
CA GLN A 6 13.04 -5.99 -14.68
C GLN A 6 12.79 -6.18 -16.19
N GLU A 7 13.11 -7.35 -16.73
CA GLU A 7 12.89 -7.68 -18.15
C GLU A 7 11.40 -7.74 -18.49
N ALA A 8 10.59 -8.41 -17.67
CA ALA A 8 9.15 -8.47 -17.83
C ALA A 8 8.50 -7.07 -17.82
N ALA A 9 8.95 -6.17 -16.93
CA ALA A 9 8.48 -4.79 -16.90
C ALA A 9 8.82 -4.04 -18.19
N MET A 10 10.05 -4.17 -18.70
CA MET A 10 10.48 -3.55 -19.95
C MET A 10 9.71 -4.08 -21.17
N MET A 11 9.45 -5.40 -21.21
CA MET A 11 8.66 -6.02 -22.28
C MET A 11 7.20 -5.55 -22.23
N PHE A 12 6.60 -5.52 -21.03
CA PHE A 12 5.24 -5.00 -20.86
C PHE A 12 5.11 -3.57 -21.37
N LEU A 13 6.05 -2.68 -21.03
CA LEU A 13 6.01 -1.31 -21.53
C LEU A 13 6.13 -1.23 -23.05
N ARG A 14 6.98 -2.08 -23.65
CA ARG A 14 7.15 -2.13 -25.10
C ARG A 14 5.89 -2.60 -25.82
N ASP A 15 5.24 -3.63 -25.29
CA ASP A 15 4.16 -4.34 -26.00
C ASP A 15 2.78 -3.72 -25.73
N VAL A 16 2.60 -3.05 -24.59
CA VAL A 16 1.29 -2.56 -24.14
C VAL A 16 1.12 -1.05 -24.28
N LEU A 17 2.16 -0.24 -24.02
CA LEU A 17 2.01 1.22 -24.12
C LEU A 17 1.92 1.64 -25.59
N ARG A 18 0.89 2.40 -25.93
CA ARG A 18 0.77 3.06 -27.23
C ARG A 18 1.51 4.40 -27.20
N SER A 19 1.75 4.97 -28.38
CA SER A 19 2.46 6.26 -28.54
C SER A 19 1.89 7.43 -27.72
N ARG A 20 0.58 7.42 -27.44
CA ARG A 20 -0.11 8.44 -26.62
C ARG A 20 -0.07 8.15 -25.12
N ASP A 21 0.25 6.92 -24.73
CA ASP A 21 0.26 6.50 -23.33
C ASP A 21 1.57 6.95 -22.68
N ARG A 22 1.56 7.09 -21.35
CA ARG A 22 2.73 7.53 -20.57
C ARG A 22 2.84 6.68 -19.32
N ALA A 23 4.08 6.33 -18.95
CA ALA A 23 4.39 5.62 -17.72
C ALA A 23 5.16 6.53 -16.75
N SER A 24 4.96 6.29 -15.46
CA SER A 24 5.78 6.81 -14.38
C SER A 24 6.30 5.63 -13.58
N ILE A 25 7.55 5.69 -13.15
CA ILE A 25 8.24 4.56 -12.56
C ILE A 25 8.49 4.85 -11.09
N PHE A 26 7.97 3.96 -10.23
CA PHE A 26 8.22 3.97 -8.79
C PHE A 26 8.99 2.70 -8.41
N THR A 27 9.92 2.83 -7.47
CA THR A 27 10.53 1.68 -6.78
C THR A 27 9.96 1.53 -5.38
N MET A 28 9.83 0.28 -4.97
CA MET A 28 9.30 -0.13 -3.67
C MET A 28 10.47 -0.53 -2.79
N GLY A 29 10.97 0.42 -1.99
CA GLY A 29 11.96 0.17 -0.95
C GLY A 29 11.36 0.50 0.42
N GLU A 30 12.18 0.99 1.34
CA GLU A 30 11.74 1.38 2.68
C GLU A 30 10.66 2.47 2.65
N VAL A 31 10.74 3.34 1.63
CA VAL A 31 9.76 4.37 1.30
C VAL A 31 9.52 4.39 -0.22
N PRO A 32 8.36 4.90 -0.68
CA PRO A 32 8.09 5.07 -2.10
C PRO A 32 9.08 6.04 -2.75
N LEU A 33 9.68 5.66 -3.87
CA LEU A 33 10.59 6.54 -4.62
C LEU A 33 10.15 6.66 -6.08
N LEU A 34 9.90 7.90 -6.53
CA LEU A 34 9.68 8.22 -7.94
C LEU A 34 11.01 8.25 -8.68
N VAL A 35 11.27 7.24 -9.49
CA VAL A 35 12.48 7.15 -10.33
C VAL A 35 12.35 7.98 -11.60
N GLN A 36 11.15 8.02 -12.17
CA GLN A 36 10.86 8.77 -13.38
C GLN A 36 9.41 9.23 -13.37
N GLY A 37 9.21 10.51 -13.69
CA GLY A 37 7.88 11.07 -13.99
C GLY A 37 7.26 10.49 -15.27
N ARG A 38 6.13 11.08 -15.69
CA ARG A 38 5.39 10.65 -16.89
C ARG A 38 6.24 10.80 -18.16
N ASP A 39 6.53 9.69 -18.82
CA ASP A 39 7.26 9.68 -20.08
C ASP A 39 6.79 8.54 -21.02
N THR A 40 7.34 8.52 -22.22
CA THR A 40 7.22 7.50 -23.27
C THR A 40 7.71 6.12 -22.82
N ALA A 41 7.34 5.08 -23.57
CA ALA A 41 7.77 3.71 -23.29
C ALA A 41 9.29 3.57 -23.37
N GLU A 42 9.92 4.19 -24.37
CA GLU A 42 11.37 4.12 -24.60
C GLU A 42 12.15 4.68 -23.42
N ARG A 43 11.80 5.89 -22.97
CA ARG A 43 12.42 6.54 -21.80
C ARG A 43 12.19 5.74 -20.52
N SER A 44 10.97 5.21 -20.35
CA SER A 44 10.62 4.40 -19.19
C SER A 44 11.38 3.07 -19.14
N ILE A 45 11.63 2.44 -20.29
CA ILE A 45 12.48 1.25 -20.41
C ILE A 45 13.93 1.57 -20.03
N GLU A 46 14.46 2.71 -20.47
CA GLU A 46 15.80 3.17 -20.06
C GLU A 46 15.89 3.43 -18.56
N ALA A 47 14.85 4.01 -17.95
CA ALA A 47 14.79 4.24 -16.51
C ALA A 47 14.75 2.91 -15.75
N ILE A 48 13.90 1.96 -16.15
CA ILE A 48 13.81 0.64 -15.53
C ILE A 48 15.15 -0.10 -15.57
N ARG A 49 15.88 -0.05 -16.69
CA ARG A 49 17.20 -0.70 -16.85
C ARG A 49 18.24 -0.20 -15.84
N LYS A 50 18.11 1.03 -15.34
CA LYS A 50 19.02 1.63 -14.36
C LYS A 50 18.69 1.23 -12.92
N ILE A 51 17.51 0.67 -12.66
CA ILE A 51 17.12 0.21 -11.33
C ILE A 51 18.04 -0.94 -10.89
N ARG A 52 18.40 -0.95 -9.61
CA ARG A 52 19.20 -1.98 -8.97
C ARG A 52 18.43 -2.52 -7.76
N PRO A 53 18.52 -3.82 -7.47
CA PRO A 53 17.89 -4.38 -6.28
C PRO A 53 18.59 -3.82 -5.03
N THR A 54 17.81 -3.54 -4.00
CA THR A 54 18.33 -3.14 -2.68
C THR A 54 17.99 -4.23 -1.66
N LYS A 55 18.62 -4.18 -0.48
CA LYS A 55 18.29 -5.04 0.67
C LYS A 55 17.35 -4.35 1.67
N GLN A 56 16.68 -3.29 1.23
CA GLN A 56 15.78 -2.51 2.07
C GLN A 56 14.46 -3.26 2.24
N SER A 57 13.72 -2.93 3.30
CA SER A 57 12.34 -3.38 3.49
C SER A 57 11.45 -2.88 2.34
N THR A 58 10.26 -3.44 2.21
CA THR A 58 9.32 -3.14 1.12
C THR A 58 8.07 -2.47 1.67
N ALA A 59 7.85 -1.20 1.35
CA ALA A 59 6.63 -0.46 1.70
C ALA A 59 5.62 -0.50 0.53
N VAL A 60 4.97 -1.65 0.35
CA VAL A 60 4.10 -1.91 -0.81
C VAL A 60 2.91 -0.96 -0.83
N PHE A 61 2.15 -0.92 0.26
CA PHE A 61 0.92 -0.14 0.33
C PHE A 61 1.18 1.36 0.17
N ASP A 62 2.22 1.86 0.86
CA ASP A 62 2.60 3.27 0.77
C ASP A 62 2.97 3.65 -0.67
N THR A 63 3.61 2.73 -1.41
CA THR A 63 3.99 2.98 -2.81
C THR A 63 2.78 2.99 -3.74
N ILE A 64 1.81 2.11 -3.52
CA ILE A 64 0.54 2.11 -4.28
C ILE A 64 -0.25 3.40 -4.01
N SER A 65 -0.32 3.83 -2.74
CA SER A 65 -0.98 5.08 -2.36
C SER A 65 -0.31 6.29 -3.02
N ALA A 66 1.03 6.40 -2.91
CA ALA A 66 1.81 7.49 -3.49
C ALA A 66 1.70 7.54 -5.02
N SER A 67 1.73 6.38 -5.71
CA SER A 67 1.59 6.33 -7.16
C SER A 67 0.17 6.68 -7.63
N SER A 68 -0.86 6.28 -6.87
CA SER A 68 -2.25 6.64 -7.13
C SER A 68 -2.48 8.14 -6.98
N GLU A 69 -1.94 8.74 -5.91
CA GLU A 69 -1.92 10.19 -5.69
C GLU A 69 -1.22 10.92 -6.84
N TYR A 70 -0.03 10.45 -7.21
CA TYR A 70 0.74 11.04 -8.30
C TYR A 70 -0.05 11.04 -9.62
N LEU A 71 -0.70 9.92 -9.97
CA LEU A 71 -1.53 9.84 -11.17
C LEU A 71 -2.76 10.75 -11.08
N ARG A 72 -3.35 10.95 -9.90
CA ARG A 72 -4.49 11.86 -9.72
C ARG A 72 -4.11 13.30 -10.09
N VAL A 73 -2.93 13.74 -9.66
CA VAL A 73 -2.45 15.12 -9.84
C VAL A 73 -1.82 15.34 -11.22
N ASN A 74 -1.07 14.37 -11.75
CA ASN A 74 -0.20 14.58 -12.91
C ASN A 74 -0.73 13.97 -14.22
N ALA A 75 -1.74 13.09 -14.16
CA ALA A 75 -2.32 12.54 -15.38
C ALA A 75 -3.37 13.50 -15.97
N PRO A 76 -3.37 13.73 -17.30
CA PRO A 76 -4.38 14.57 -17.95
C PRO A 76 -5.80 14.10 -17.65
N GLU A 77 -6.74 15.03 -17.61
CA GLU A 77 -8.16 14.72 -17.43
C GLU A 77 -8.68 13.81 -18.55
N GLY A 78 -9.69 12.99 -18.22
CA GLY A 78 -10.28 12.04 -19.17
C GLY A 78 -9.38 10.87 -19.57
N THR A 79 -8.19 10.72 -18.99
CA THR A 79 -7.30 9.58 -19.27
C THR A 79 -7.54 8.42 -18.31
N ARG A 80 -7.38 7.18 -18.81
CA ARG A 80 -7.40 5.98 -17.97
C ARG A 80 -6.10 5.93 -17.16
N ARG A 81 -6.24 5.69 -15.86
CA ARG A 81 -5.13 5.60 -14.91
C ARG A 81 -5.02 4.15 -14.45
N VAL A 82 -3.83 3.58 -14.55
CA VAL A 82 -3.54 2.18 -14.19
C VAL A 82 -2.27 2.16 -13.35
N VAL A 83 -2.30 1.38 -12.26
CA VAL A 83 -1.12 1.07 -11.45
C VAL A 83 -0.80 -0.41 -11.67
N LEU A 84 0.38 -0.68 -12.23
CA LEU A 84 0.93 -2.04 -12.36
C LEU A 84 1.96 -2.25 -11.26
N VAL A 85 1.76 -3.28 -10.44
CA VAL A 85 2.68 -3.66 -9.36
C VAL A 85 3.39 -4.94 -9.75
N ILE A 86 4.72 -4.91 -9.70
CA ILE A 86 5.57 -6.09 -9.88
C ILE A 86 6.33 -6.26 -8.57
N SER A 87 5.96 -7.28 -7.81
CA SER A 87 6.51 -7.57 -6.48
C SER A 87 6.55 -9.08 -6.28
N ASP A 88 7.42 -9.52 -5.39
CA ASP A 88 7.46 -10.88 -4.84
C ASP A 88 6.40 -11.12 -3.75
N GLY A 89 5.65 -10.09 -3.35
CA GLY A 89 4.40 -10.21 -2.59
C GLY A 89 4.50 -9.97 -1.09
N GLU A 90 5.70 -9.78 -0.54
CA GLU A 90 5.87 -9.50 0.89
C GLU A 90 5.94 -7.99 1.18
N ASP A 91 4.92 -7.47 1.85
CA ASP A 91 4.95 -6.13 2.45
C ASP A 91 5.55 -6.22 3.85
N THR A 92 6.69 -5.57 4.05
CA THR A 92 7.47 -5.67 5.29
C THR A 92 7.59 -4.36 6.05
N ASN A 93 7.17 -3.22 5.47
CA ASN A 93 7.37 -1.90 6.09
C ASN A 93 6.34 -0.81 5.71
N SER A 94 5.08 -1.17 5.46
CA SER A 94 4.05 -0.13 5.24
C SER A 94 3.67 0.60 6.53
N GLN A 95 4.00 1.89 6.59
CA GLN A 95 3.74 2.76 7.75
C GLN A 95 2.25 3.10 7.89
N SER A 96 1.53 3.23 6.78
CA SER A 96 0.08 3.43 6.79
C SER A 96 -0.68 2.26 7.43
N ILE A 97 -0.24 1.02 7.18
CA ILE A 97 -0.80 -0.17 7.82
C ILE A 97 -0.51 -0.14 9.32
N ALA A 98 0.75 0.11 9.70
CA ALA A 98 1.14 0.23 11.10
C ALA A 98 0.31 1.29 11.84
N LYS A 99 0.12 2.46 11.20
CA LYS A 99 -0.71 3.55 11.73
C LYS A 99 -2.17 3.16 11.83
N ALA A 100 -2.75 2.54 10.81
CA ALA A 100 -4.16 2.10 10.84
C ALA A 100 -4.42 1.11 11.98
N ILE A 101 -3.48 0.20 12.24
CA ILE A 101 -3.53 -0.73 13.37
C ILE A 101 -3.47 0.04 14.69
N GLN A 102 -2.55 1.00 14.82
CA GLN A 102 -2.42 1.84 16.01
C GLN A 102 -3.69 2.67 16.29
N ASP A 103 -4.26 3.29 15.25
CA ASP A 103 -5.50 4.06 15.33
C ASP A 103 -6.68 3.15 15.74
N GLY A 104 -6.70 1.91 15.23
CA GLY A 104 -7.64 0.86 15.67
C GLY A 104 -7.55 0.60 17.18
N TYR A 105 -6.35 0.36 17.72
CA TYR A 105 -6.15 0.16 19.15
C TYR A 105 -6.56 1.37 19.99
N LYS A 106 -6.23 2.58 19.52
CA LYS A 106 -6.63 3.82 20.20
C LYS A 106 -8.16 3.94 20.28
N SER A 107 -8.86 3.67 19.18
CA SER A 107 -10.32 3.72 19.13
C SER A 107 -10.99 2.68 20.06
N LEU A 108 -10.38 1.50 20.21
CA LEU A 108 -10.83 0.48 21.18
C LEU A 108 -10.65 0.96 22.62
N GLY A 109 -9.51 1.56 22.94
CA GLY A 109 -9.25 2.14 24.27
C GLY A 109 -10.22 3.27 24.61
N GLU A 110 -10.50 4.16 23.66
CA GLU A 110 -11.51 5.21 23.83
C GLU A 110 -12.90 4.62 24.06
N LYS A 111 -13.31 3.60 23.28
CA LYS A 111 -14.59 2.90 23.50
C LYS A 111 -14.67 2.28 24.89
N LEU A 112 -13.61 1.62 25.36
CA LEU A 112 -13.54 1.05 26.72
C LEU A 112 -13.66 2.13 27.80
N ASN A 113 -13.01 3.28 27.61
CA ASN A 113 -13.08 4.41 28.54
C ASN A 113 -14.46 5.07 28.57
N THR A 114 -15.22 5.02 27.47
CA THR A 114 -16.61 5.49 27.41
C THR A 114 -17.63 4.49 27.95
N ILE A 115 -17.21 3.26 28.31
CA ILE A 115 -18.11 2.34 29.00
C ILE A 115 -18.37 2.89 30.39
N ASP A 116 -19.60 3.35 30.59
CA ASP A 116 -20.06 3.85 31.89
C ASP A 116 -19.89 2.76 32.96
N SER A 117 -19.42 3.17 34.14
CA SER A 117 -19.33 2.39 35.36
C SER A 117 -20.56 1.52 35.63
N LYS A 118 -21.76 2.03 35.29
CA LYS A 118 -23.03 1.31 35.42
C LYS A 118 -23.15 0.13 34.45
N MET A 119 -22.70 0.27 33.21
CA MET A 119 -22.68 -0.82 32.23
C MET A 119 -21.66 -1.90 32.59
N LEU A 120 -20.49 -1.53 33.12
CA LEU A 120 -19.49 -2.47 33.61
C LEU A 120 -20.03 -3.32 34.78
N TYR A 121 -20.72 -2.66 35.71
CA TYR A 121 -21.37 -3.34 36.82
C TYR A 121 -22.44 -4.33 36.32
N GLN A 122 -23.32 -3.89 35.41
CA GLN A 122 -24.34 -4.76 34.83
C GLN A 122 -23.75 -5.95 34.06
N LEU A 123 -22.67 -5.73 33.31
CA LEU A 123 -21.95 -6.80 32.61
C LEU A 123 -21.35 -7.82 33.61
N THR A 124 -20.81 -7.33 34.72
CA THR A 124 -20.23 -8.18 35.78
C THR A 124 -21.30 -9.05 36.44
N VAL A 125 -22.44 -8.47 36.78
CA VAL A 125 -23.58 -9.20 37.35
C VAL A 125 -24.11 -10.22 36.36
N ALA A 126 -24.31 -9.85 35.09
CA ALA A 126 -24.80 -10.77 34.07
C ALA A 126 -23.89 -11.98 33.86
N ARG A 127 -22.56 -11.78 33.81
CA ARG A 127 -21.58 -12.88 33.66
C ARG A 127 -21.52 -13.79 34.89
N ARG A 128 -21.66 -13.22 36.09
CA ARG A 128 -21.75 -14.00 37.33
C ARG A 128 -23.00 -14.87 37.32
N ASP A 129 -24.15 -14.32 36.95
CA ASP A 129 -25.42 -15.05 36.92
C ASP A 129 -25.46 -16.12 35.82
N GLU A 130 -24.74 -15.91 34.72
CA GLU A 130 -24.58 -16.89 33.64
C GLU A 130 -23.73 -18.08 34.10
N ALA A 131 -22.62 -17.82 34.81
CA ALA A 131 -21.77 -18.85 35.40
C ALA A 131 -22.50 -19.65 36.51
N SER A 132 -23.23 -18.96 37.40
CA SER A 132 -24.00 -19.62 38.48
C SER A 132 -25.21 -20.42 37.99
N ARG A 133 -25.65 -20.23 36.74
CA ARG A 133 -26.70 -21.03 36.10
C ARG A 133 -26.16 -22.22 35.30
N ALA A 134 -24.85 -22.28 35.10
CA ALA A 134 -24.17 -23.39 34.42
C ALA A 134 -23.70 -24.48 35.40
N GLU A 135 -23.79 -24.22 36.72
CA GLU A 135 -23.69 -25.22 37.81
C GLU A 135 -25.07 -25.82 38.13
#